data_AF-A0A3A6KIP2-F1
#
_entry.id   AF-A0A3A6KIP2-F1
#
_cell.length_a   1.000
_cell.length_b   1.000
_cell.length_c   1.000
_cell.angle_alpha   90.00
_cell.angle_beta   90.00
_cell.angle_gamma   90.00
#
_symmetry.space_group_name_H-M   'P 1'
#
loop_
_entity.id
_entity.type
_entity.pdbx_description
1 polymer ?
#
loop_
_entity_poly.entity_id
_entity_poly.type
_entity_poly.pdbx_seq_one_letter_code
_entity_poly.pdbx_strand_id
1 'polypeptide(L)'
;MGKIRTRKILFVVAAMLLCVLVAVLIRLFFSNRIVRMTLTPIEVEVGEAVHYADSTRNASSWLWEFGNGDVSHERSGQYVFKEPGRYQVRLQVDHSLEKKQIVKVNRRANNYGSDQLVKIEAPATAFQGEIISFKGYGPSREWRWQFGESGIVDSREQNPLYAYSEAGRYEVLLTTEETQYPVRHTIEVLPQYAENDSTDVLVVIGNDIREHLQAIVDGKPFNVHYNYILKKYLCGNPDIAVTVNNNKKNDFYSYCQGLKIIARRKTLIDEVFVDMGDNLNNECVMQLMVTQHERFSESKK
;
A
#
# COMPACT_ATOMS: atom_id res chain seq x y z
N MET A 1 -23.69 -34.85 42.53
CA MET A 1 -22.87 -34.72 41.30
C MET A 1 -22.67 -33.30 40.75
N GLY A 2 -23.41 -32.27 41.19
CA GLY A 2 -23.30 -30.90 40.63
C GLY A 2 -22.00 -30.14 40.92
N LYS A 3 -21.47 -30.18 42.15
CA LYS A 3 -20.28 -29.39 42.56
C LYS A 3 -18.99 -29.69 41.78
N ILE A 4 -18.80 -30.94 41.33
CA ILE A 4 -17.61 -31.34 40.57
C ILE A 4 -17.66 -30.78 39.14
N ARG A 5 -18.86 -30.68 38.56
CA ARG A 5 -19.08 -30.16 37.20
C ARG A 5 -18.83 -28.65 37.15
N THR A 6 -19.29 -27.90 38.15
CA THR A 6 -19.05 -26.46 38.29
C THR A 6 -17.57 -26.12 38.46
N ARG A 7 -16.84 -26.94 39.25
CA ARG A 7 -15.39 -26.76 39.47
C ARG A 7 -14.58 -26.99 38.19
N LYS A 8 -14.92 -28.01 37.41
CA LYS A 8 -14.30 -28.30 36.11
C LYS A 8 -14.55 -27.19 35.08
N ILE A 9 -15.77 -26.63 35.04
CA ILE A 9 -16.09 -25.49 34.17
C ILE A 9 -15.25 -24.26 34.56
N LEU A 10 -15.10 -23.99 35.86
CA LEU A 10 -14.30 -22.86 36.35
C LEU A 10 -12.82 -22.97 35.95
N PHE A 11 -12.24 -24.18 35.99
CA PHE A 11 -10.88 -24.45 35.52
C PHE A 11 -10.72 -24.23 34.01
N VAL A 12 -11.70 -24.66 33.20
CA VAL A 12 -11.67 -24.46 31.74
C VAL A 12 -11.77 -22.98 31.38
N VAL A 13 -12.65 -22.24 32.05
CA VAL A 13 -12.79 -20.78 31.85
C VAL A 13 -11.51 -20.05 32.27
N ALA A 14 -10.91 -20.41 33.40
CA ALA A 14 -9.65 -19.84 33.85
C ALA A 14 -8.49 -20.13 32.88
N ALA A 15 -8.41 -21.35 32.33
CA ALA A 15 -7.42 -21.71 31.32
C ALA A 15 -7.62 -20.94 30.01
N MET A 16 -8.87 -20.74 29.56
CA MET A 16 -9.20 -19.93 28.39
C MET A 16 -8.79 -18.46 28.59
N LEU A 17 -9.09 -17.88 29.76
CA LEU A 17 -8.69 -16.51 30.10
C LEU A 17 -7.16 -16.36 30.16
N LEU A 18 -6.46 -17.37 30.69
CA LEU A 18 -4.99 -17.39 30.69
C LEU A 18 -4.44 -17.45 29.25
N CYS A 19 -5.01 -18.29 28.38
CA CYS A 19 -4.59 -18.36 26.98
C CYS A 19 -4.84 -17.04 26.23
N VAL A 20 -5.96 -16.37 26.48
CA VAL A 20 -6.23 -15.04 25.91
C VAL A 20 -5.24 -14.02 26.44
N LEU A 21 -4.95 -14.03 27.75
CA LEU A 21 -3.98 -13.12 28.36
C LEU A 21 -2.57 -13.35 27.81
N VAL A 22 -2.16 -14.62 27.64
CA VAL A 22 -0.90 -14.99 27.00
C VAL A 22 -0.88 -14.58 25.54
N ALA A 23 -1.96 -14.76 24.78
CA ALA A 23 -2.04 -14.30 23.38
C ALA A 23 -1.98 -12.78 23.25
N VAL A 24 -2.59 -12.05 24.19
CA VAL A 24 -2.51 -10.58 24.28
C VAL A 24 -1.09 -10.15 24.63
N LEU A 25 -0.46 -10.78 25.62
CA LEU A 25 0.94 -10.52 25.97
C LEU A 25 1.87 -10.85 24.80
N ILE A 26 1.66 -11.95 24.11
CA ILE A 26 2.40 -12.31 22.89
C ILE A 26 2.18 -11.23 21.83
N ARG A 27 0.95 -10.75 21.58
CA ARG A 27 0.75 -9.63 20.64
C ARG A 27 1.42 -8.33 21.09
N LEU A 28 1.49 -8.07 22.39
CA LEU A 28 2.16 -6.88 22.96
C LEU A 28 3.69 -6.98 22.86
N PHE A 29 4.26 -8.17 23.04
CA PHE A 29 5.71 -8.41 23.01
C PHE A 29 6.25 -8.76 21.61
N PHE A 30 5.43 -9.36 20.74
CA PHE A 30 5.77 -9.77 19.37
C PHE A 30 5.10 -8.90 18.31
N SER A 31 4.82 -7.64 18.64
CA SER A 31 4.49 -6.66 17.60
C SER A 31 5.72 -6.43 16.74
N ASN A 32 5.73 -6.98 15.52
CA ASN A 32 6.79 -6.74 14.55
C ASN A 32 6.83 -5.26 14.21
N ARG A 33 7.79 -4.55 14.81
CA ARG A 33 7.92 -3.12 14.67
C ARG A 33 8.66 -2.80 13.38
N ILE A 34 7.97 -2.14 12.47
CA ILE A 34 8.50 -1.77 11.15
C ILE A 34 9.15 -0.39 11.24
N VAL A 35 10.41 -0.28 10.80
CA VAL A 35 11.13 1.00 10.73
C VAL A 35 10.54 1.89 9.64
N ARG A 36 10.01 3.05 10.04
CA ARG A 36 9.42 4.07 9.16
C ARG A 36 10.41 5.21 8.91
N MET A 37 11.51 4.85 8.23
CA MET A 37 12.55 5.75 7.72
C MET A 37 12.05 6.51 6.49
N THR A 38 12.32 7.82 6.46
CA THR A 38 12.12 8.72 5.31
C THR A 38 13.46 9.38 4.96
N LEU A 39 13.84 9.31 3.69
CA LEU A 39 14.93 10.10 3.09
C LEU A 39 14.44 10.71 1.79
N THR A 40 14.56 12.03 1.68
CA THR A 40 14.19 12.76 0.47
C THR A 40 15.02 14.04 0.33
N PRO A 41 15.55 14.36 -0.87
CA PRO A 41 15.53 13.53 -2.07
C PRO A 41 16.49 12.34 -1.96
N ILE A 42 16.23 11.26 -2.71
CA ILE A 42 17.18 10.13 -2.85
C ILE A 42 18.24 10.37 -3.94
N GLU A 43 18.09 11.45 -4.72
CA GLU A 43 19.05 11.88 -5.73
C GLU A 43 19.27 13.40 -5.65
N VAL A 44 20.48 13.79 -5.28
CA VAL A 44 20.89 15.17 -5.01
C VAL A 44 22.20 15.50 -5.74
N GLU A 45 22.54 16.78 -5.84
CA GLU A 45 23.85 17.27 -6.27
C GLU A 45 24.72 17.63 -5.06
N VAL A 46 26.04 17.65 -5.24
CA VAL A 46 26.97 18.09 -4.19
C VAL A 46 26.59 19.49 -3.70
N GLY A 47 26.40 19.64 -2.39
CA GLY A 47 25.98 20.89 -1.74
C GLY A 47 24.48 21.01 -1.48
N GLU A 48 23.66 20.14 -2.05
CA GLU A 48 22.24 20.03 -1.70
C GLU A 48 22.03 19.20 -0.44
N ALA A 49 20.98 19.54 0.32
CA ALA A 49 20.62 18.80 1.52
C ALA A 49 19.66 17.65 1.21
N VAL A 50 19.87 16.52 1.87
CA VAL A 50 18.88 15.45 2.03
C VAL A 50 18.22 15.62 3.39
N HIS A 51 16.90 15.52 3.41
CA HIS A 51 16.11 15.49 4.63
C HIS A 51 15.93 14.05 5.08
N TYR A 52 16.26 13.78 6.33
CA TYR A 52 16.08 12.47 6.96
C TYR A 52 15.09 12.59 8.12
N ALA A 53 14.24 11.58 8.29
CA ALA A 53 13.32 11.51 9.43
C ALA A 53 12.90 10.08 9.73
N ASP A 54 12.52 9.83 10.97
CA ASP A 54 11.93 8.58 11.41
C ASP A 54 10.55 8.78 12.06
N SER A 55 9.59 7.96 11.64
CA SER A 55 8.22 7.88 12.18
C SER A 55 7.91 6.53 12.80
N THR A 56 8.93 5.78 13.23
CA THR A 56 8.74 4.47 13.84
C THR A 56 8.01 4.64 15.18
N ARG A 57 6.85 3.98 15.33
CA ARG A 57 6.04 4.07 16.56
C ARG A 57 6.85 3.58 17.76
N ASN A 58 6.76 4.27 18.91
CA ASN A 58 7.45 3.92 20.16
C ASN A 58 8.99 3.88 20.05
N ALA A 59 9.59 4.71 19.19
CA ALA A 59 11.05 4.87 19.11
C ALA A 59 11.62 5.70 20.26
N SER A 60 12.75 5.25 20.80
CA SER A 60 13.45 5.91 21.90
C SER A 60 14.87 6.33 21.55
N SER A 61 15.53 5.65 20.60
CA SER A 61 16.85 6.04 20.11
C SER A 61 16.99 5.88 18.59
N TRP A 62 17.81 6.76 17.99
CA TRP A 62 18.13 6.78 16.58
C TRP A 62 19.65 6.86 16.40
N LEU A 63 20.14 6.14 15.39
CA LEU A 63 21.49 6.29 14.84
C LEU A 63 21.38 6.27 13.32
N TRP A 64 21.65 7.41 12.72
CA TRP A 64 21.83 7.56 11.29
C TRP A 64 23.30 7.42 10.95
N GLU A 65 23.62 6.57 9.98
CA GLU A 65 24.95 6.44 9.38
C GLU A 65 24.82 6.84 7.91
N PHE A 66 25.52 7.90 7.49
CA PHE A 66 25.36 8.45 6.13
C PHE A 66 26.20 7.72 5.07
N GLY A 67 26.92 6.66 5.45
CA GLY A 67 27.71 5.83 4.53
C GLY A 67 29.07 6.40 4.16
N ASN A 68 29.42 7.61 4.62
CA ASN A 68 30.73 8.25 4.48
C ASN A 68 31.50 8.37 5.81
N GLY A 69 31.00 7.75 6.88
CA GLY A 69 31.57 7.83 8.23
C GLY A 69 30.90 8.85 9.14
N ASP A 70 30.11 9.79 8.59
CA ASP A 70 29.35 10.73 9.39
C ASP A 70 28.10 10.06 9.99
N VAL A 71 27.70 10.53 11.16
CA VAL A 71 26.56 10.00 11.92
C VAL A 71 25.68 11.10 12.50
N SER A 72 24.43 10.77 12.82
CA SER A 72 23.51 11.62 13.59
C SER A 72 22.66 10.80 14.56
N HIS A 73 22.36 11.37 15.72
CA HIS A 73 21.48 10.77 16.74
C HIS A 73 20.10 11.44 16.81
N GLU A 74 19.84 12.40 15.93
CA GLU A 74 18.57 13.09 15.88
C GLU A 74 17.51 12.25 15.19
N ARG A 75 16.25 12.40 15.61
CA ARG A 75 15.11 11.73 14.98
C ARG A 75 14.91 12.17 13.52
N SER A 76 15.20 13.43 13.23
CA SER A 76 15.06 14.03 11.90
C SER A 76 16.01 15.22 11.75
N GLY A 77 16.41 15.53 10.53
CA GLY A 77 17.29 16.65 10.23
C GLY A 77 17.60 16.78 8.75
N GLN A 78 18.63 17.56 8.45
CA GLN A 78 19.16 17.77 7.10
C GLN A 78 20.63 17.37 7.07
N TYR A 79 21.08 16.79 5.96
CA TYR A 79 22.46 16.39 5.77
C TYR A 79 22.95 16.68 4.35
N VAL A 80 24.16 17.22 4.21
CA VAL A 80 24.75 17.63 2.93
C VAL A 80 26.00 16.80 2.65
N PHE A 81 25.99 16.08 1.53
CA PHE A 81 27.15 15.33 1.05
C PHE A 81 28.15 16.28 0.36
N LYS A 82 29.43 16.15 0.73
CA LYS A 82 30.53 16.98 0.20
C LYS A 82 31.13 16.47 -1.10
N GLU A 83 30.96 15.18 -1.38
CA GLU A 83 31.54 14.51 -2.53
C GLU A 83 30.45 13.77 -3.33
N PRO A 84 30.63 13.66 -4.66
CA PRO A 84 29.74 12.86 -5.48
C PRO A 84 29.95 11.37 -5.21
N GLY A 85 28.87 10.60 -5.21
CA GLY A 85 28.94 9.17 -4.89
C GLY A 85 27.58 8.52 -4.71
N ARG A 86 27.59 7.21 -4.41
CA ARG A 86 26.39 6.48 -3.97
C ARG A 86 26.59 6.12 -2.51
N TYR A 87 25.78 6.71 -1.65
CA TYR A 87 25.87 6.55 -0.20
C TYR A 87 24.72 5.67 0.28
N GLN A 88 25.05 4.58 0.97
CA GLN A 88 24.05 3.75 1.64
C GLN A 88 23.80 4.32 3.03
N VAL A 89 22.74 5.11 3.16
CA VAL A 89 22.31 5.66 4.45
C VAL A 89 21.59 4.58 5.23
N ARG A 90 21.99 4.36 6.48
CA ARG A 90 21.40 3.38 7.40
C ARG A 90 20.80 4.11 8.59
N LEU A 91 19.57 3.76 8.91
CA LEU A 91 18.94 4.10 10.18
C LEU A 91 18.90 2.86 11.06
N GLN A 92 19.45 2.96 12.27
CA GLN A 92 19.25 2.02 13.36
C GLN A 92 18.35 2.65 14.43
N VAL A 93 17.28 1.94 14.82
CA VAL A 93 16.33 2.35 15.86
C VAL A 93 16.42 1.37 17.03
N ASP A 94 16.49 1.90 18.25
CA ASP A 94 16.51 1.12 19.50
C ASP A 94 17.53 -0.03 19.47
N HIS A 95 18.71 0.25 18.88
CA HIS A 95 19.88 -0.62 18.77
C HIS A 95 19.70 -1.96 18.05
N SER A 96 18.53 -2.23 17.47
CA SER A 96 18.17 -3.57 16.97
C SER A 96 17.45 -3.54 15.62
N LEU A 97 16.60 -2.54 15.38
CA LEU A 97 15.87 -2.42 14.13
C LEU A 97 16.69 -1.59 13.14
N GLU A 98 16.79 -2.05 11.89
CA GLU A 98 17.51 -1.32 10.86
C GLU A 98 16.71 -1.15 9.56
N LYS A 99 16.95 -0.03 8.89
CA LYS A 99 16.53 0.19 7.50
C LYS A 99 17.64 0.91 6.75
N LYS A 100 17.80 0.59 5.47
CA LYS A 100 18.84 1.11 4.60
C LYS A 100 18.21 1.67 3.33
N GLN A 101 18.79 2.75 2.82
CA GLN A 101 18.38 3.33 1.55
C GLN A 101 19.58 3.99 0.89
N ILE A 102 19.62 3.94 -0.45
CA ILE A 102 20.72 4.54 -1.22
C ILE A 102 20.34 5.96 -1.59
N VAL A 103 21.27 6.88 -1.33
CA VAL A 103 21.26 8.25 -1.84
C VAL A 103 22.32 8.37 -2.93
N LYS A 104 21.94 8.90 -4.09
CA LYS A 104 22.86 9.20 -5.19
C LYS A 104 23.19 10.69 -5.18
N VAL A 105 24.49 11.01 -5.08
CA VAL A 105 25.01 12.38 -5.08
C VAL A 105 25.75 12.61 -6.39
N ASN A 106 25.19 13.45 -7.24
CA ASN A 106 25.77 13.82 -8.53
C ASN A 106 26.74 15.00 -8.34
N ARG A 107 27.72 15.13 -9.25
CA ARG A 107 28.55 16.34 -9.29
C ARG A 107 27.65 17.53 -9.59
N ARG A 108 27.87 18.64 -8.89
CA ARG A 108 27.26 19.92 -9.24
C ARG A 108 27.66 20.27 -10.67
N ALA A 109 26.69 20.49 -11.54
CA ALA A 109 26.96 20.94 -12.90
C ALA A 109 27.42 22.41 -12.84
N ASN A 110 28.74 22.64 -12.78
CA ASN A 110 29.30 23.98 -12.64
C ASN A 110 29.29 24.82 -13.92
N ASN A 111 28.68 24.36 -15.01
CA ASN A 111 28.69 25.08 -16.28
C ASN A 111 27.30 24.99 -16.94
N TYR A 112 26.36 25.83 -16.51
CA TYR A 112 25.33 26.28 -17.44
C TYR A 112 26.01 27.30 -18.36
N GLY A 113 26.47 26.83 -19.52
CA GLY A 113 26.94 27.75 -20.56
C GLY A 113 25.80 28.71 -20.94
N SER A 114 26.13 29.90 -21.45
CA SER A 114 25.14 30.90 -21.87
C SER A 114 24.14 30.40 -22.93
N ASP A 115 24.47 29.32 -23.63
CA ASP A 115 23.62 28.68 -24.65
C ASP A 115 22.64 27.65 -24.09
N GLN A 116 22.68 27.34 -22.79
CA GLN A 116 21.83 26.29 -22.23
C GLN A 116 20.45 26.86 -21.85
N LEU A 117 19.39 26.34 -22.47
CA LEU A 117 18.03 26.74 -22.15
C LEU A 117 17.62 26.33 -20.72
N VAL A 118 16.74 27.13 -20.12
CA VAL A 118 16.13 26.80 -18.84
C VAL A 118 15.33 25.50 -18.96
N LYS A 119 15.53 24.58 -18.01
CA LYS A 119 14.87 23.26 -17.99
C LYS A 119 14.40 22.92 -16.58
N ILE A 120 13.25 22.24 -16.51
CA ILE A 120 12.76 21.55 -15.32
C ILE A 120 13.19 20.09 -15.38
N GLU A 121 13.71 19.57 -14.27
CA GLU A 121 13.85 18.13 -14.05
C GLU A 121 13.06 17.73 -12.80
N ALA A 122 12.09 16.85 -13.00
CA ALA A 122 11.20 16.34 -11.96
C ALA A 122 10.58 15.02 -12.44
N PRO A 123 10.12 14.15 -11.54
CA PRO A 123 9.40 12.95 -11.92
C PRO A 123 8.08 13.29 -12.63
N ALA A 124 7.66 12.43 -13.56
CA ALA A 124 6.38 12.56 -14.25
C ALA A 124 5.19 12.05 -13.40
N THR A 125 5.47 11.26 -12.37
CA THR A 125 4.47 10.64 -11.49
C THR A 125 4.95 10.68 -10.04
N ALA A 126 4.03 10.86 -9.09
CA ALA A 126 4.29 10.80 -7.65
C ALA A 126 3.05 10.33 -6.88
N PHE A 127 3.19 9.99 -5.59
CA PHE A 127 2.03 9.74 -4.73
C PHE A 127 1.61 11.00 -3.96
N GLN A 128 0.33 11.06 -3.62
CA GLN A 128 -0.22 12.06 -2.71
C GLN A 128 0.58 12.11 -1.40
N GLY A 129 0.92 13.31 -0.94
CA GLY A 129 1.72 13.52 0.27
C GLY A 129 3.20 13.16 0.15
N GLU A 130 3.66 12.67 -1.01
CA GLU A 130 5.07 12.43 -1.26
C GLU A 130 5.83 13.75 -1.46
N ILE A 131 6.99 13.89 -0.83
CA ILE A 131 7.87 15.04 -1.03
C ILE A 131 8.67 14.84 -2.31
N ILE A 132 8.39 15.66 -3.31
CA ILE A 132 8.98 15.63 -4.64
C ILE A 132 10.08 16.69 -4.74
N SER A 133 11.21 16.30 -5.34
CA SER A 133 12.29 17.23 -5.67
C SER A 133 12.13 17.74 -7.09
N PHE A 134 12.02 19.06 -7.22
CA PHE A 134 12.05 19.76 -8.50
C PHE A 134 13.41 20.41 -8.68
N LYS A 135 14.01 20.28 -9.86
CA LYS A 135 15.31 20.87 -10.16
C LYS A 135 15.24 21.83 -11.33
N GLY A 136 15.79 23.02 -11.12
CA GLY A 136 15.91 24.08 -12.11
C GLY A 136 17.31 24.11 -12.70
N TYR A 137 17.40 23.96 -14.03
CA TYR A 137 18.63 24.02 -14.81
C TYR A 137 18.64 25.24 -15.72
N GLY A 138 19.80 25.86 -15.96
CA GLY A 138 19.97 27.00 -16.87
C GLY A 138 20.66 28.22 -16.26
N PRO A 139 21.01 29.24 -17.07
CA PRO A 139 21.78 30.41 -16.66
C PRO A 139 20.91 31.46 -15.94
N SER A 140 20.18 31.06 -14.90
CA SER A 140 19.29 31.94 -14.14
C SER A 140 19.75 32.15 -12.70
N ARG A 141 19.53 33.36 -12.19
CA ARG A 141 19.73 33.74 -10.78
C ARG A 141 18.41 33.76 -10.03
N GLU A 142 17.28 34.02 -10.70
CA GLU A 142 15.95 33.93 -10.09
C GLU A 142 15.17 32.72 -10.62
N TRP A 143 14.39 32.14 -9.71
CA TRP A 143 13.51 31.01 -9.98
C TRP A 143 12.14 31.36 -9.40
N ARG A 144 11.07 31.11 -10.15
CA ARG A 144 9.70 31.31 -9.68
C ARG A 144 8.88 30.10 -10.10
N TRP A 145 8.67 29.23 -9.13
CA TRP A 145 7.92 27.99 -9.29
C TRP A 145 6.45 28.20 -8.98
N GLN A 146 5.57 27.65 -9.81
CA GLN A 146 4.14 27.50 -9.56
C GLN A 146 3.81 26.02 -9.75
N PHE A 147 3.28 25.36 -8.74
CA PHE A 147 2.99 23.92 -8.77
C PHE A 147 1.58 23.61 -9.27
N GLY A 148 0.77 24.63 -9.55
CA GLY A 148 -0.51 24.49 -10.25
C GLY A 148 -1.72 24.26 -9.34
N GLU A 149 -1.57 24.19 -8.01
CA GLU A 149 -2.70 24.12 -7.06
C GLU A 149 -3.38 25.48 -6.86
N SER A 150 -2.60 26.56 -6.84
CA SER A 150 -3.03 27.88 -6.39
C SER A 150 -2.95 28.96 -7.47
N GLY A 151 -2.18 28.70 -8.54
CA GLY A 151 -1.85 29.68 -9.58
C GLY A 151 -0.94 30.82 -9.10
N ILE A 152 -0.35 30.71 -7.91
CA ILE A 152 0.62 31.69 -7.37
C ILE A 152 2.04 31.14 -7.41
N VAL A 153 3.03 31.98 -7.09
CA VAL A 153 4.43 31.56 -6.93
C VAL A 153 4.59 30.89 -5.57
N ASP A 154 4.82 29.58 -5.58
CA ASP A 154 4.95 28.74 -4.39
C ASP A 154 6.39 28.69 -3.86
N SER A 155 7.40 28.82 -4.73
CA SER A 155 8.81 28.83 -4.31
C SER A 155 9.71 29.70 -5.19
N ARG A 156 10.80 30.18 -4.57
CA ARG A 156 11.89 30.94 -5.22
C ARG A 156 13.25 30.26 -5.15
N GLU A 157 13.30 29.04 -4.62
CA GLU A 157 14.53 28.25 -4.59
C GLU A 157 14.80 27.64 -5.97
N GLN A 158 16.08 27.42 -6.30
CA GLN A 158 16.44 26.76 -7.57
C GLN A 158 15.93 25.32 -7.59
N ASN A 159 16.09 24.59 -6.48
CA ASN A 159 15.76 23.18 -6.36
C ASN A 159 14.78 22.95 -5.20
N PRO A 160 13.51 23.37 -5.32
CA PRO A 160 12.55 23.29 -4.24
C PRO A 160 12.05 21.86 -4.00
N LEU A 161 11.61 21.61 -2.78
CA LEU A 161 10.81 20.44 -2.42
C LEU A 161 9.33 20.82 -2.34
N TYR A 162 8.46 19.98 -2.89
CA TYR A 162 7.02 20.21 -2.87
C TYR A 162 6.25 18.91 -2.75
N ALA A 163 5.08 18.94 -2.09
CA ALA A 163 4.21 17.78 -1.94
C ALA A 163 2.76 18.16 -2.23
N TYR A 164 2.10 17.38 -3.09
CA TYR A 164 0.70 17.60 -3.44
C TYR A 164 -0.22 16.96 -2.41
N SER A 165 -1.21 17.74 -1.97
CA SER A 165 -2.15 17.31 -0.93
C SER A 165 -3.29 16.45 -1.49
N GLU A 166 -3.60 16.57 -2.79
CA GLU A 166 -4.65 15.83 -3.48
C GLU A 166 -4.09 15.07 -4.68
N ALA A 167 -4.77 13.99 -5.06
CA ALA A 167 -4.46 13.27 -6.29
C ALA A 167 -5.00 14.05 -7.50
N GLY A 168 -4.27 14.04 -8.60
CA GLY A 168 -4.63 14.80 -9.78
C GLY A 168 -3.48 15.00 -10.75
N ARG A 169 -3.80 15.63 -11.88
CA ARG A 169 -2.81 16.01 -12.89
C ARG A 169 -2.50 17.50 -12.73
N TYR A 170 -1.25 17.82 -12.46
CA TYR A 170 -0.78 19.18 -12.20
C TYR A 170 0.18 19.65 -13.29
N GLU A 171 0.10 20.94 -13.61
CA GLU A 171 1.04 21.61 -14.50
C GLU A 171 1.95 22.52 -13.67
N VAL A 172 3.23 22.16 -13.63
CA VAL A 172 4.28 22.92 -12.95
C VAL A 172 4.87 23.93 -13.93
N LEU A 173 4.90 25.19 -13.51
CA LEU A 173 5.45 26.29 -14.27
C LEU A 173 6.70 26.82 -13.58
N LEU A 174 7.79 26.94 -14.35
CA LEU A 174 8.99 27.64 -13.93
C LEU A 174 9.15 28.90 -14.79
N THR A 175 9.19 30.05 -14.12
CA THR A 175 9.54 31.34 -14.73
C THR A 175 10.86 31.83 -14.18
N THR A 176 11.70 32.38 -15.05
CA THR A 176 13.02 32.94 -14.75
C THR A 176 13.18 34.29 -15.46
N GLU A 177 14.24 35.04 -15.17
CA GLU A 177 14.58 36.25 -15.94
C GLU A 177 14.99 35.96 -17.40
N GLU A 178 15.47 34.73 -17.66
CA GLU A 178 15.93 34.29 -18.98
C GLU A 178 14.81 33.73 -19.87
N THR A 179 13.57 33.65 -19.37
CA THR A 179 12.45 33.03 -20.09
C THR A 179 11.35 34.05 -20.42
N GLN A 180 11.01 34.16 -21.71
CA GLN A 180 9.87 34.98 -22.15
C GLN A 180 8.51 34.34 -21.79
N TYR A 181 8.45 33.01 -21.76
CA TYR A 181 7.28 32.24 -21.35
C TYR A 181 7.69 31.15 -20.36
N PRO A 182 6.81 30.74 -19.42
CA PRO A 182 7.15 29.73 -18.42
C PRO A 182 7.50 28.39 -19.07
N VAL A 183 8.55 27.74 -18.55
CA VAL A 183 8.86 26.34 -18.84
C VAL A 183 7.84 25.47 -18.10
N ARG A 184 7.34 24.42 -18.76
CA ARG A 184 6.24 23.59 -18.27
C ARG A 184 6.72 22.17 -18.00
N HIS A 185 6.25 21.60 -16.89
CA HIS A 185 6.37 20.17 -16.59
C HIS A 185 5.02 19.65 -16.12
N THR A 186 4.63 18.46 -16.56
CA THR A 186 3.38 17.84 -16.11
C THR A 186 3.71 16.70 -15.18
N ILE A 187 3.02 16.68 -14.03
CA ILE A 187 3.13 15.61 -13.05
C ILE A 187 1.75 15.03 -12.76
N GLU A 188 1.67 13.71 -12.70
CA GLU A 188 0.48 12.97 -12.28
C GLU A 188 0.66 12.47 -10.84
N VAL A 189 -0.17 12.99 -9.94
CA VAL A 189 -0.19 12.62 -8.53
C VAL A 189 -1.24 11.54 -8.32
N LEU A 190 -0.78 10.34 -8.00
CA LEU A 190 -1.61 9.19 -7.73
C LEU A 190 -2.09 9.21 -6.28
N PRO A 191 -3.31 8.73 -5.98
CA PRO A 191 -3.76 8.61 -4.60
C PRO A 191 -2.84 7.66 -3.82
N GLN A 192 -2.49 8.06 -2.59
CA GLN A 192 -1.78 7.16 -1.69
C GLN A 192 -2.82 6.25 -1.02
N TYR A 193 -2.90 4.99 -1.44
CA TYR A 193 -3.76 4.01 -0.77
C TYR A 193 -3.28 3.85 0.68
N ALA A 194 -4.15 4.16 1.65
CA ALA A 194 -3.88 3.83 3.05
C ALA A 194 -3.79 2.31 3.18
N GLU A 195 -2.94 1.79 4.06
CA GLU A 195 -2.89 0.34 4.40
C GLU A 195 -4.26 -0.21 4.87
N ASN A 196 -5.26 0.65 5.12
CA ASN A 196 -6.62 0.29 5.47
C ASN A 196 -7.61 0.29 4.28
N ASP A 197 -7.12 0.62 3.09
CA ASP A 197 -7.80 0.43 1.81
C ASP A 197 -7.12 -0.75 1.10
N SER A 198 -7.09 -1.89 1.81
CA SER A 198 -6.80 -3.16 1.19
C SER A 198 -7.86 -3.41 0.14
N THR A 199 -7.57 -3.05 -1.10
CA THR A 199 -8.03 -3.86 -2.23
C THR A 199 -7.26 -5.18 -2.12
N ASP A 200 -7.55 -5.96 -1.08
CA ASP A 200 -6.96 -7.26 -0.86
C ASP A 200 -7.24 -8.06 -2.15
N VAL A 201 -6.19 -8.57 -2.78
CA VAL A 201 -6.31 -9.33 -4.03
C VAL A 201 -7.34 -10.45 -3.83
N LEU A 202 -7.43 -11.00 -2.62
CA LEU A 202 -8.43 -11.98 -2.22
C LEU A 202 -9.86 -11.44 -2.23
N VAL A 203 -10.08 -10.18 -1.85
CA VAL A 203 -11.39 -9.50 -1.91
C VAL A 203 -11.82 -9.26 -3.35
N VAL A 204 -10.90 -8.87 -4.25
CA VAL A 204 -11.23 -8.72 -5.69
C VAL A 204 -11.61 -10.07 -6.30
N ILE A 205 -10.83 -11.11 -6.02
CA ILE A 205 -11.11 -12.47 -6.48
C ILE A 205 -12.45 -12.95 -5.90
N GLY A 206 -12.68 -12.73 -4.60
CA GLY A 206 -13.94 -13.07 -3.93
C GLY A 206 -15.13 -12.38 -4.57
N ASN A 207 -15.03 -11.09 -4.89
CA ASN A 207 -16.09 -10.34 -5.56
C ASN A 207 -16.40 -10.85 -6.98
N ASP A 208 -15.39 -11.17 -7.79
CA ASP A 208 -15.60 -11.72 -9.13
C ASP A 208 -16.27 -13.11 -9.05
N ILE A 209 -15.79 -13.97 -8.14
CA ILE A 209 -16.41 -15.29 -7.90
C ILE A 209 -17.85 -15.13 -7.44
N ARG A 210 -18.12 -14.21 -6.50
CA ARG A 210 -19.48 -13.90 -6.00
C ARG A 210 -20.43 -13.54 -7.14
N GLU A 211 -20.02 -12.68 -8.07
CA GLU A 211 -20.85 -12.28 -9.22
C GLU A 211 -21.15 -13.44 -10.16
N HIS A 212 -20.16 -14.30 -10.42
CA HIS A 212 -20.35 -15.49 -11.24
C HIS A 212 -21.24 -16.54 -10.56
N LEU A 213 -21.13 -16.71 -9.23
CA LEU A 213 -22.04 -17.58 -8.47
C LEU A 213 -23.46 -17.02 -8.45
N GLN A 214 -23.63 -15.71 -8.25
CA GLN A 214 -24.93 -15.06 -8.33
C GLN A 214 -25.55 -15.20 -9.72
N ALA A 215 -24.75 -15.08 -10.78
CA ALA A 215 -25.21 -15.31 -12.14
C ALA A 215 -25.76 -16.74 -12.38
N ILE A 216 -25.16 -17.76 -11.74
CA ILE A 216 -25.69 -19.14 -11.76
C ILE A 216 -27.05 -19.21 -11.07
N VAL A 217 -27.20 -18.56 -9.91
CA VAL A 217 -28.48 -18.48 -9.19
C VAL A 217 -29.54 -17.74 -10.01
N ASP A 218 -29.15 -16.69 -10.73
CA ASP A 218 -30.03 -15.88 -11.59
C ASP A 218 -30.43 -16.60 -12.89
N GLY A 219 -29.98 -17.85 -13.10
CA GLY A 219 -30.35 -18.67 -14.25
C GLY A 219 -29.57 -18.36 -15.54
N LYS A 220 -28.47 -17.61 -15.46
CA LYS A 220 -27.56 -17.41 -16.61
C LYS A 220 -26.88 -18.75 -17.00
N PRO A 221 -26.31 -18.87 -18.21
CA PRO A 221 -25.75 -20.13 -18.69
C PRO A 221 -24.71 -20.74 -17.74
N PHE A 222 -25.09 -21.84 -17.08
CA PHE A 222 -24.28 -22.49 -16.02
C PHE A 222 -22.82 -22.73 -16.45
N ASN A 223 -22.61 -23.35 -17.61
CA ASN A 223 -21.28 -23.72 -18.09
C ASN A 223 -20.36 -22.50 -18.30
N VAL A 224 -20.91 -21.32 -18.62
CA VAL A 224 -20.11 -20.10 -18.83
C VAL A 224 -19.50 -19.65 -17.51
N HIS A 225 -20.33 -19.51 -16.48
CA HIS A 225 -19.89 -19.00 -15.18
C HIS A 225 -19.09 -20.03 -14.39
N TYR A 226 -19.50 -21.29 -14.41
CA TYR A 226 -18.78 -22.39 -13.76
C TYR A 226 -17.36 -22.57 -14.33
N ASN A 227 -17.22 -22.69 -15.65
CA ASN A 227 -15.90 -22.90 -16.28
C ASN A 227 -15.00 -21.68 -16.15
N TYR A 228 -15.57 -20.47 -16.10
CA TYR A 228 -14.80 -19.26 -15.84
C TYR A 228 -14.10 -19.33 -14.48
N ILE A 229 -14.85 -19.57 -13.40
CA ILE A 229 -14.27 -19.67 -12.05
C ILE A 229 -13.26 -20.81 -11.98
N LEU A 230 -13.63 -21.98 -12.50
CA LEU A 230 -12.80 -23.19 -12.48
C LEU A 230 -11.44 -22.97 -13.14
N LYS A 231 -11.42 -22.34 -14.32
CA LYS A 231 -10.19 -22.11 -15.08
C LYS A 231 -9.36 -20.95 -14.52
N LYS A 232 -10.03 -19.85 -14.13
CA LYS A 232 -9.37 -18.60 -13.75
C LYS A 232 -8.81 -18.64 -12.33
N TYR A 233 -9.49 -19.31 -11.41
CA TYR A 233 -9.18 -19.23 -9.98
C TYR A 233 -8.88 -20.58 -9.33
N LEU A 234 -9.45 -21.67 -9.83
CA LEU A 234 -9.33 -22.99 -9.18
C LEU A 234 -8.33 -23.91 -9.89
N CYS A 235 -7.60 -23.40 -10.90
CA CYS A 235 -6.61 -24.15 -11.67
C CYS A 235 -7.14 -25.47 -12.24
N GLY A 236 -8.42 -25.51 -12.60
CA GLY A 236 -9.06 -26.71 -13.13
C GLY A 236 -9.49 -27.73 -12.09
N ASN A 237 -9.33 -27.46 -10.78
CA ASN A 237 -9.71 -28.39 -9.71
C ASN A 237 -11.16 -28.15 -9.24
N PRO A 238 -12.11 -29.05 -9.53
CA PRO A 238 -13.51 -28.89 -9.11
C PRO A 238 -13.77 -29.35 -7.67
N ASP A 239 -12.81 -30.00 -7.03
CA ASP A 239 -12.98 -30.70 -5.75
C ASP A 239 -12.61 -29.83 -4.53
N ILE A 240 -12.33 -28.54 -4.74
CA ILE A 240 -12.02 -27.62 -3.64
C ILE A 240 -13.21 -27.48 -2.68
N ALA A 241 -12.91 -27.27 -1.40
CA ALA A 241 -13.94 -27.15 -0.38
C ALA A 241 -14.68 -25.80 -0.46
N VAL A 242 -16.00 -25.84 -0.50
CA VAL A 242 -16.88 -24.66 -0.35
C VAL A 242 -17.64 -24.77 0.96
N THR A 243 -17.35 -23.87 1.90
CA THR A 243 -18.04 -23.76 3.20
C THR A 243 -19.12 -22.70 3.13
N VAL A 244 -20.39 -23.08 3.30
CA VAL A 244 -21.55 -22.20 3.21
C VAL A 244 -22.07 -21.86 4.61
N ASN A 245 -22.23 -20.55 4.89
CA ASN A 245 -22.70 -20.01 6.18
C ASN A 245 -21.99 -20.65 7.38
N ASN A 246 -20.67 -20.81 7.27
CA ASN A 246 -19.75 -21.39 8.27
C ASN A 246 -20.01 -22.83 8.75
N ASN A 247 -21.00 -23.54 8.19
CA ASN A 247 -21.43 -24.84 8.74
C ASN A 247 -21.62 -25.96 7.73
N LYS A 248 -21.93 -25.65 6.45
CA LYS A 248 -22.18 -26.68 5.43
C LYS A 248 -21.01 -26.75 4.47
N LYS A 249 -20.58 -27.94 4.06
CA LYS A 249 -19.46 -28.12 3.13
C LYS A 249 -19.88 -28.95 1.92
N ASN A 250 -19.44 -28.53 0.74
CA ASN A 250 -19.54 -29.29 -0.51
C ASN A 250 -18.24 -29.10 -1.31
N ASP A 251 -17.98 -29.95 -2.29
CA ASP A 251 -17.05 -29.61 -3.37
C ASP A 251 -17.65 -28.50 -4.26
N PHE A 252 -16.80 -27.79 -4.99
CA PHE A 252 -17.21 -26.65 -5.81
C PHE A 252 -18.21 -27.03 -6.91
N TYR A 253 -18.04 -28.17 -7.55
CA TYR A 253 -18.98 -28.63 -8.58
C TYR A 253 -20.38 -28.90 -7.99
N SER A 254 -20.46 -29.69 -6.92
CA SER A 254 -21.72 -30.01 -6.23
C SER A 254 -22.39 -28.75 -5.69
N TYR A 255 -21.62 -27.80 -5.16
CA TYR A 255 -22.15 -26.51 -4.72
C TYR A 255 -22.79 -25.73 -5.89
N CYS A 256 -22.10 -25.59 -7.02
CA CYS A 256 -22.61 -24.88 -8.19
C CYS A 256 -23.85 -25.57 -8.80
N GLN A 257 -23.87 -26.91 -8.85
CA GLN A 257 -25.07 -27.66 -9.27
C GLN A 257 -26.23 -27.43 -8.31
N GLY A 258 -25.96 -27.35 -7.01
CA GLY A 258 -26.91 -26.94 -5.99
C GLY A 258 -27.51 -25.58 -6.29
N LEU A 259 -26.68 -24.56 -6.56
CA LEU A 259 -27.14 -23.21 -6.93
C LEU A 259 -28.03 -23.22 -8.18
N LYS A 260 -27.68 -24.00 -9.19
CA LYS A 260 -28.48 -24.16 -10.42
C LYS A 260 -29.88 -24.74 -10.15
N ILE A 261 -30.00 -25.69 -9.22
CA ILE A 261 -31.27 -26.29 -8.83
C ILE A 261 -32.06 -25.34 -7.91
N ILE A 262 -31.34 -24.67 -7.00
CA ILE A 262 -31.87 -23.73 -6.02
C ILE A 262 -32.31 -22.42 -6.67
N ALA A 263 -31.95 -22.10 -7.93
CA ALA A 263 -32.42 -20.94 -8.70
C ALA A 263 -33.96 -20.70 -8.70
N ARG A 264 -34.77 -21.69 -8.30
CA ARG A 264 -36.22 -21.54 -8.07
C ARG A 264 -36.59 -20.87 -6.73
N ARG A 265 -35.66 -20.85 -5.77
CA ARG A 265 -35.69 -20.14 -4.49
C ARG A 265 -34.71 -18.97 -4.63
N LYS A 266 -35.17 -17.76 -4.42
CA LYS A 266 -34.44 -16.51 -4.72
C LYS A 266 -33.22 -16.32 -3.78
N THR A 267 -32.18 -17.15 -3.88
CA THR A 267 -30.98 -17.04 -3.06
C THR A 267 -30.12 -15.84 -3.49
N LEU A 268 -29.53 -15.15 -2.54
CA LEU A 268 -28.53 -14.10 -2.75
C LEU A 268 -27.20 -14.56 -2.18
N ILE A 269 -26.14 -14.43 -2.98
CA ILE A 269 -24.76 -14.63 -2.54
C ILE A 269 -24.25 -13.30 -2.01
N ASP A 270 -24.14 -13.21 -0.68
CA ASP A 270 -23.77 -11.99 0.03
C ASP A 270 -22.27 -11.72 -0.11
N GLU A 271 -21.47 -12.75 0.15
CA GLU A 271 -20.03 -12.60 0.27
C GLU A 271 -19.31 -13.91 -0.05
N VAL A 272 -18.13 -13.81 -0.63
CA VAL A 272 -17.24 -14.93 -0.90
C VAL A 272 -15.85 -14.58 -0.42
N PHE A 273 -15.37 -15.31 0.59
CA PHE A 273 -13.98 -15.27 1.01
C PHE A 273 -13.20 -16.40 0.35
N VAL A 274 -11.96 -16.08 0.03
CA VAL A 274 -11.05 -16.92 -0.73
C VAL A 274 -9.85 -17.24 0.14
N ASP A 275 -9.48 -18.52 0.18
CA ASP A 275 -8.28 -19.00 0.89
C ASP A 275 -7.37 -19.71 -0.12
N MET A 276 -6.12 -19.22 -0.24
CA MET A 276 -5.08 -19.78 -1.12
C MET A 276 -4.12 -20.74 -0.38
N GLY A 277 -4.28 -20.92 0.94
CA GLY A 277 -3.39 -21.71 1.78
C GLY A 277 -2.05 -21.04 2.12
N ASP A 278 -1.22 -21.74 2.91
CA ASP A 278 0.01 -21.18 3.52
C ASP A 278 1.22 -21.05 2.58
N ASN A 279 1.07 -21.39 1.29
CA ASN A 279 2.19 -21.40 0.35
C ASN A 279 2.22 -20.10 -0.47
N LEU A 280 3.25 -19.27 -0.26
CA LEU A 280 3.42 -17.91 -0.83
C LEU A 280 3.49 -17.86 -2.38
N ASN A 281 3.48 -19.00 -3.06
CA ASN A 281 3.51 -19.13 -4.52
C ASN A 281 2.19 -19.65 -5.11
N ASN A 282 1.13 -19.83 -4.31
CA ASN A 282 -0.11 -20.41 -4.82
C ASN A 282 -0.87 -19.38 -5.68
N GLU A 283 -0.89 -19.63 -6.99
CA GLU A 283 -1.73 -18.91 -7.97
C GLU A 283 -3.21 -19.37 -7.92
N CYS A 284 -3.52 -20.39 -7.11
CA CYS A 284 -4.80 -21.09 -7.11
C CYS A 284 -5.53 -20.98 -5.77
N VAL A 285 -6.84 -20.81 -5.83
CA VAL A 285 -7.74 -20.86 -4.67
C VAL A 285 -7.94 -22.30 -4.23
N MET A 286 -7.76 -22.55 -2.93
CA MET A 286 -7.84 -23.89 -2.32
C MET A 286 -9.14 -24.11 -1.55
N GLN A 287 -9.75 -23.04 -1.03
CA GLN A 287 -11.02 -23.10 -0.32
C GLN A 287 -11.83 -21.82 -0.52
N LEU A 288 -13.15 -21.96 -0.57
CA LEU A 288 -14.12 -20.86 -0.58
C LEU A 288 -14.97 -20.88 0.69
N MET A 289 -15.21 -19.71 1.26
CA MET A 289 -16.24 -19.51 2.28
C MET A 289 -17.32 -18.59 1.71
N VAL A 290 -18.54 -19.10 1.61
CA VAL A 290 -19.65 -18.38 0.97
C VAL A 290 -20.73 -18.07 1.99
N THR A 291 -21.08 -16.79 2.10
CA THR A 291 -22.24 -16.33 2.85
C THR A 291 -23.39 -16.11 1.88
N GLN A 292 -24.55 -16.71 2.17
CA GLN A 292 -25.74 -16.60 1.34
C GLN A 292 -27.02 -16.67 2.17
N HIS A 293 -28.08 -16.03 1.68
CA HIS A 293 -29.41 -16.10 2.29
C HIS A 293 -30.52 -16.27 1.25
N GLU A 294 -31.69 -16.75 1.68
CA GLU A 294 -32.88 -16.80 0.84
C GLU A 294 -33.61 -15.45 0.91
N ARG A 295 -33.97 -14.88 -0.25
CA ARG A 295 -34.81 -13.68 -0.32
C ARG A 295 -36.23 -14.09 0.08
N PHE A 296 -36.64 -13.74 1.30
CA PHE A 296 -38.01 -13.92 1.74
C PHE A 296 -38.96 -13.23 0.75
N SER A 297 -39.89 -13.98 0.15
CA SER A 297 -41.01 -13.35 -0.53
C SER A 297 -41.90 -12.75 0.54
N GLU A 298 -42.07 -11.43 0.54
CA GLU A 298 -43.24 -10.82 1.19
C GLU A 298 -44.47 -11.56 0.65
N SER A 299 -45.16 -12.31 1.51
CA SER A 299 -46.48 -12.82 1.19
C SER A 299 -47.36 -11.59 0.96
N LYS A 300 -47.78 -11.37 -0.28
CA LYS A 300 -48.93 -10.48 -0.53
C LYS A 300 -50.08 -10.99 0.34
N LYS A 301 -50.62 -10.07 1.16
CA LYS A 301 -51.88 -10.22 1.88
C LYS A 301 -52.99 -10.80 1.00
#